data_AF-A0AAD7DEC1-F1
#
_entry.id   AF-A0AAD7DEC1-F1
#
_cell.length_a   1.000
_cell.length_b   1.000
_cell.length_c   1.000
_cell.angle_alpha   90.00
_cell.angle_beta   90.00
_cell.angle_gamma   90.00
#
_symmetry.space_group_name_H-M   'P 1'
#
loop_
_entity.id
_entity.type
_entity.pdbx_description
1 polymer ?
#
loop_
_entity_poly.entity_id
_entity_poly.type
_entity_poly.pdbx_seq_one_letter_code
_entity_poly.pdbx_strand_id
1 'polypeptide(L)'
;MSTVFRLRGHVMISVMDLGLWSHVWDGLLMPTIAPQKKWKHEDGSKMMFRSLLETNNINLPEKDVRLILALIDGEPSQCSPDEKSFLFDIVANKRNGLDVDKFDYIARDSYITGEPSKISLTRLINSARVIDDEIYYDIKDTGTSVSRSWIIEPKAIEYMIVDALILAEPFMKIADRTEIPDEFLHLTDCIMRQIESTRDPDLAPARAIFRRIRVRDLYKFVDSGVEWERRNVFRERITRERIVEEARKLAAQARTDIDLTELTPDSVIVDHALLHYGMKDKNPLVFVRFYSKRNFNKASRVQKGDYLMLMPPTFAVVTLYLGLVQAGYRAVRKTIPDALTTTIEPLSTPTRGHSRNPTSSSIAENSFTTVPLNYAPTTPGRRRETVKRALEEGGSVGSLEEDERQPKRRAK
;
A
#
# COMPACT_ATOMS: atom_id res chain seq x y z
N MET A 1 -11.66 -0.82 -10.41
CA MET A 1 -10.61 -1.86 -10.21
C MET A 1 -11.32 -2.99 -9.49
N SER A 2 -11.39 -4.19 -10.05
CA SER A 2 -12.04 -5.31 -9.35
C SER A 2 -11.11 -6.50 -9.40
N THR A 3 -10.67 -6.95 -8.21
CA THR A 3 -9.83 -8.13 -8.09
C THR A 3 -10.74 -9.35 -8.03
N VAL A 4 -10.65 -10.19 -9.06
CA VAL A 4 -11.55 -11.33 -9.27
C VAL A 4 -10.74 -12.62 -9.15
N PHE A 5 -11.09 -13.47 -8.18
CA PHE A 5 -10.48 -14.79 -7.99
C PHE A 5 -11.52 -15.88 -7.97
N ARG A 6 -11.12 -17.15 -8.03
CA ARG A 6 -12.06 -18.27 -8.01
C ARG A 6 -11.82 -19.13 -6.77
N LEU A 7 -12.82 -19.27 -5.90
CA LEU A 7 -12.75 -20.12 -4.70
C LEU A 7 -13.92 -21.11 -4.73
N ARG A 8 -13.63 -22.42 -4.65
CA ARG A 8 -14.60 -23.53 -4.81
C ARG A 8 -15.47 -23.44 -6.07
N GLY A 9 -14.92 -22.98 -7.20
CA GLY A 9 -15.65 -22.87 -8.46
C GLY A 9 -16.48 -21.59 -8.63
N HIS A 10 -16.60 -20.77 -7.58
CA HIS A 10 -17.28 -19.48 -7.60
C HIS A 10 -16.30 -18.34 -7.86
N VAL A 11 -16.70 -17.39 -8.71
CA VAL A 11 -15.99 -16.14 -8.96
C VAL A 11 -16.22 -15.24 -7.74
N MET A 12 -15.15 -15.04 -6.98
CA MET A 12 -15.09 -14.20 -5.79
C MET A 12 -14.52 -12.84 -6.19
N ILE A 13 -15.29 -11.79 -5.95
CA ILE A 13 -14.88 -10.42 -6.24
C ILE A 13 -14.46 -9.82 -4.89
N SER A 14 -13.16 -9.57 -4.72
CA SER A 14 -12.61 -9.02 -3.48
C SER A 14 -12.93 -7.53 -3.32
N VAL A 15 -13.10 -6.84 -4.45
CA VAL A 15 -13.37 -5.42 -4.52
C VAL A 15 -14.39 -5.18 -5.63
N MET A 16 -15.64 -4.94 -5.25
CA MET A 16 -16.66 -4.47 -6.19
C MET A 16 -16.61 -2.95 -6.29
N ASP A 17 -16.31 -2.27 -5.17
CA ASP A 17 -16.48 -0.84 -5.05
C ASP A 17 -15.22 -0.16 -4.55
N LEU A 18 -14.45 0.36 -5.50
CA LEU A 18 -13.61 1.51 -5.22
C LEU A 18 -14.46 2.71 -5.63
N GLY A 19 -14.83 3.55 -4.67
CA GLY A 19 -15.48 4.83 -4.98
C GLY A 19 -14.63 5.70 -5.92
N LEU A 20 -15.06 6.93 -6.18
CA LEU A 20 -14.38 7.81 -7.15
C LEU A 20 -12.87 7.91 -6.89
N TRP A 21 -12.03 7.61 -7.88
CA TRP A 21 -10.58 7.64 -7.72
C TRP A 21 -10.04 6.82 -6.52
N SER A 22 -10.71 5.69 -6.20
CA SER A 22 -10.21 4.71 -5.23
C SER A 22 -9.94 5.30 -3.84
N HIS A 23 -8.68 5.40 -3.41
CA HIS A 23 -8.33 5.86 -2.05
C HIS A 23 -8.55 7.35 -1.80
N VAL A 24 -8.74 8.15 -2.86
CA VAL A 24 -9.16 9.55 -2.70
C VAL A 24 -10.55 9.61 -2.05
N TRP A 25 -11.43 8.67 -2.42
CA TRP A 25 -12.80 8.61 -1.94
C TRP A 25 -12.90 8.33 -0.44
N ASP A 26 -12.37 7.19 0.02
CA ASP A 26 -12.47 6.78 1.43
C ASP A 26 -11.43 7.47 2.34
N GLY A 27 -10.26 7.80 1.80
CA GLY A 27 -9.16 8.40 2.55
C GLY A 27 -9.27 9.91 2.74
N LEU A 28 -9.84 10.64 1.76
CA LEU A 28 -9.89 12.11 1.78
C LEU A 28 -11.32 12.65 1.72
N LEU A 29 -12.12 12.22 0.74
CA LEU A 29 -13.42 12.84 0.48
C LEU A 29 -14.47 12.51 1.55
N MET A 30 -14.78 11.22 1.77
CA MET A 30 -15.82 10.79 2.70
C MET A 30 -15.60 11.28 4.14
N PRO A 31 -14.37 11.26 4.69
CA PRO A 31 -14.09 11.89 5.99
C PRO A 31 -14.37 13.40 6.02
N THR A 32 -14.33 14.08 4.87
CA THR A 32 -14.55 15.52 4.76
C THR A 32 -16.02 15.88 4.56
N ILE A 33 -16.72 15.19 3.65
CA ILE A 33 -18.13 15.51 3.33
C ILE A 33 -19.14 14.79 4.23
N ALA A 34 -18.77 13.66 4.84
CA ALA A 34 -19.64 12.84 5.67
C ALA A 34 -18.91 12.21 6.87
N PRO A 35 -18.28 13.02 7.75
CA PRO A 35 -17.46 12.53 8.86
C PRO A 35 -18.21 11.60 9.83
N GLN A 36 -19.52 11.78 9.95
CA GLN A 36 -20.40 10.96 10.80
C GLN A 36 -20.62 9.54 10.28
N LYS A 37 -20.53 9.31 8.95
CA LYS A 37 -20.90 8.03 8.33
C LYS A 37 -19.84 6.92 8.51
N LYS A 38 -18.59 7.28 8.87
CA LYS A 38 -17.45 6.33 9.00
C LYS A 38 -17.39 5.27 7.90
N TRP A 39 -17.70 5.68 6.68
CA TRP A 39 -17.86 4.79 5.53
C TRP A 39 -16.52 4.15 5.13
N LYS A 40 -16.55 2.89 4.70
CA LYS A 40 -15.41 2.18 4.14
C LYS A 40 -15.81 1.49 2.84
N HIS A 41 -14.84 1.27 1.96
CA HIS A 41 -15.09 0.60 0.68
C HIS A 41 -15.51 -0.88 0.85
N GLU A 42 -15.15 -1.53 1.96
CA GLU A 42 -15.67 -2.86 2.29
C GLU A 42 -17.19 -2.84 2.56
N ASP A 43 -17.72 -1.78 3.19
CA ASP A 43 -19.16 -1.63 3.43
C ASP A 43 -19.93 -1.43 2.13
N GLY A 44 -19.38 -0.62 1.22
CA GLY A 44 -19.87 -0.51 -0.16
C GLY A 44 -19.89 -1.87 -0.85
N SER A 45 -18.75 -2.58 -0.86
CA SER A 45 -18.62 -3.86 -1.57
C SER A 45 -19.62 -4.91 -1.10
N LYS A 46 -19.92 -4.96 0.21
CA LYS A 46 -20.98 -5.84 0.76
C LYS A 46 -22.37 -5.44 0.30
N MET A 47 -22.67 -4.15 0.26
CA MET A 47 -23.95 -3.62 -0.22
C MET A 47 -24.14 -3.97 -1.70
N MET A 48 -23.15 -3.69 -2.55
CA MET A 48 -23.23 -3.97 -3.98
C MET A 48 -23.23 -5.46 -4.28
N PHE A 49 -22.54 -6.29 -3.49
CA PHE A 49 -22.61 -7.74 -3.64
C PHE A 49 -24.04 -8.25 -3.44
N ARG A 50 -24.74 -7.81 -2.39
CA ARG A 50 -26.15 -8.20 -2.16
C ARG A 50 -27.06 -7.72 -3.29
N SER A 51 -26.94 -6.45 -3.68
CA SER A 51 -27.73 -5.89 -4.79
C SER A 51 -27.48 -6.62 -6.10
N LEU A 52 -26.24 -7.05 -6.37
CA LEU A 52 -25.89 -7.84 -7.55
C LEU A 52 -26.61 -9.19 -7.56
N LEU A 53 -26.71 -9.88 -6.42
CA LEU A 53 -27.42 -11.15 -6.33
C LEU A 53 -28.91 -10.97 -6.59
N GLU A 54 -29.52 -9.97 -5.95
CA GLU A 54 -30.95 -9.67 -6.06
C GLU A 54 -31.33 -9.24 -7.49
N THR A 55 -30.65 -8.22 -8.02
CA THR A 55 -30.95 -7.63 -9.34
C THR A 55 -30.78 -8.61 -10.49
N ASN A 56 -29.80 -9.52 -10.38
CA ASN A 56 -29.52 -10.51 -11.43
C ASN A 56 -30.16 -11.87 -11.15
N ASN A 57 -30.98 -12.01 -10.10
CA ASN A 57 -31.62 -13.26 -9.70
C ASN A 57 -30.62 -14.43 -9.53
N ILE A 58 -29.44 -14.14 -8.96
CA ILE A 58 -28.40 -15.14 -8.72
C ILE A 58 -28.68 -15.81 -7.38
N ASN A 59 -29.13 -17.05 -7.42
CA ASN A 59 -29.41 -17.83 -6.22
C ASN A 59 -28.14 -18.49 -5.67
N LEU A 60 -27.65 -17.99 -4.53
CA LEU A 60 -26.57 -18.59 -3.77
C LEU A 60 -27.08 -19.06 -2.39
N PRO A 61 -26.58 -20.18 -1.86
CA PRO A 61 -26.88 -20.58 -0.49
C PRO A 61 -26.48 -19.49 0.51
N GLU A 62 -27.34 -19.22 1.49
CA GLU A 62 -27.08 -18.21 2.54
C GLU A 62 -25.78 -18.44 3.31
N LYS A 63 -25.33 -19.71 3.40
CA LYS A 63 -24.01 -20.04 3.97
C LYS A 63 -22.87 -19.44 3.14
N ASP A 64 -22.95 -19.56 1.82
CA ASP A 64 -21.91 -19.08 0.91
C ASP A 64 -21.92 -17.56 0.81
N VAL A 65 -23.11 -16.94 0.81
CA VAL A 65 -23.26 -15.47 0.88
C VAL A 65 -22.57 -14.93 2.13
N ARG A 66 -22.85 -15.51 3.31
CA ARG A 66 -22.20 -15.10 4.56
C ARG A 66 -20.68 -15.31 4.54
N LEU A 67 -20.21 -16.42 3.97
CA LEU A 67 -18.77 -16.66 3.82
C LEU A 67 -18.11 -15.59 2.92
N ILE A 68 -18.70 -15.26 1.77
CA ILE A 68 -18.14 -14.26 0.85
C ILE A 68 -18.10 -12.88 1.52
N LEU A 69 -19.18 -12.46 2.19
CA LEU A 69 -19.22 -11.20 2.94
C LEU A 69 -18.15 -11.16 4.04
N ALA A 70 -17.99 -12.25 4.79
CA ALA A 70 -16.96 -12.37 5.83
C ALA A 70 -15.54 -12.31 5.24
N LEU A 71 -15.30 -12.91 4.07
CA LEU A 71 -14.01 -12.87 3.38
C LEU A 71 -13.65 -11.47 2.87
N ILE A 72 -14.63 -10.69 2.41
CA ILE A 72 -14.46 -9.28 2.03
C ILE A 72 -14.07 -8.45 3.26
N ASP A 73 -14.78 -8.62 4.38
CA ASP A 73 -14.46 -7.94 5.63
C ASP A 73 -13.14 -8.42 6.26
N GLY A 74 -12.72 -9.64 5.94
CA GLY A 74 -11.59 -10.31 6.59
C GLY A 74 -11.90 -10.73 8.04
N GLU A 75 -13.17 -11.01 8.36
CA GLU A 75 -13.64 -11.27 9.72
C GLU A 75 -14.29 -12.66 9.85
N PRO A 76 -13.55 -13.69 10.32
CA PRO A 76 -14.05 -15.06 10.44
C PRO A 76 -15.26 -15.22 11.35
N SER A 77 -15.43 -14.34 12.34
CA SER A 77 -16.56 -14.41 13.27
C SER A 77 -17.93 -14.15 12.62
N GLN A 78 -17.95 -13.61 11.40
CA GLN A 78 -19.17 -13.33 10.64
C GLN A 78 -19.69 -14.54 9.84
N CYS A 79 -18.92 -15.62 9.73
CA CYS A 79 -19.34 -16.84 9.03
C CYS A 79 -19.54 -18.02 9.99
N SER A 80 -19.83 -19.19 9.42
CA SER A 80 -20.04 -20.39 10.19
C SER A 80 -18.72 -20.88 10.85
N PRO A 81 -18.73 -21.32 12.13
CA PRO A 81 -17.51 -21.73 12.84
C PRO A 81 -16.81 -22.97 12.26
N ASP A 82 -17.44 -23.71 11.35
CA ASP A 82 -16.86 -24.85 10.65
C ASP A 82 -15.98 -24.46 9.44
N GLU A 83 -15.98 -23.18 9.06
CA GLU A 83 -15.13 -22.70 7.97
C GLU A 83 -13.67 -22.57 8.42
N LYS A 84 -12.76 -22.72 7.44
CA LYS A 84 -11.32 -22.75 7.66
C LYS A 84 -10.76 -21.34 7.74
N SER A 85 -10.04 -21.04 8.82
CA SER A 85 -9.46 -19.72 9.10
C SER A 85 -8.45 -19.30 8.04
N PHE A 86 -7.70 -20.24 7.45
CA PHE A 86 -6.70 -19.91 6.41
C PHE A 86 -7.32 -19.27 5.17
N LEU A 87 -8.63 -19.44 4.93
CA LEU A 87 -9.31 -18.82 3.79
C LEU A 87 -9.29 -17.29 3.89
N PHE A 88 -9.27 -16.74 5.10
CA PHE A 88 -9.21 -15.30 5.37
C PHE A 88 -7.81 -14.73 5.14
N ASP A 89 -6.77 -15.57 5.13
CA ASP A 89 -5.43 -15.15 4.73
C ASP A 89 -5.31 -14.93 3.21
N ILE A 90 -6.29 -15.40 2.41
CA ILE A 90 -6.26 -15.30 0.94
C ILE A 90 -6.75 -13.94 0.48
N VAL A 91 -7.95 -13.51 0.91
CA VAL A 91 -8.68 -12.36 0.32
C VAL A 91 -8.33 -11.05 1.01
N ALA A 92 -8.56 -10.98 2.32
CA ALA A 92 -8.37 -9.79 3.13
C ALA A 92 -7.63 -10.20 4.42
N ASN A 93 -6.31 -10.28 4.32
CA ASN A 93 -5.49 -10.81 5.40
C ASN A 93 -5.29 -9.74 6.48
N LYS A 94 -6.17 -9.69 7.49
CA LYS A 94 -6.06 -8.74 8.60
C LYS A 94 -4.89 -9.02 9.57
N ARG A 95 -4.26 -10.20 9.47
CA ARG A 95 -3.15 -10.61 10.36
C ARG A 95 -1.85 -9.91 10.00
N ASN A 96 -1.49 -9.93 8.72
CA ASN A 96 -0.21 -9.38 8.23
C ASN A 96 -0.31 -8.66 6.88
N GLY A 97 -1.47 -8.70 6.23
CA GLY A 97 -1.72 -8.03 4.96
C GLY A 97 -1.19 -8.78 3.74
N LEU A 98 -0.60 -9.97 3.85
CA LEU A 98 -0.23 -10.77 2.66
C LEU A 98 -1.46 -11.49 2.12
N ASP A 99 -2.10 -10.88 1.13
CA ASP A 99 -3.30 -11.37 0.44
C ASP A 99 -3.17 -11.21 -1.08
N VAL A 100 -4.06 -11.86 -1.82
CA VAL A 100 -4.02 -11.88 -3.29
C VAL A 100 -4.41 -10.54 -3.92
N ASP A 101 -5.12 -9.68 -3.18
CA ASP A 101 -5.40 -8.31 -3.61
C ASP A 101 -4.09 -7.51 -3.78
N LYS A 102 -3.19 -7.57 -2.79
CA LYS A 102 -1.85 -6.97 -2.90
C LYS A 102 -1.00 -7.59 -3.98
N PHE A 103 -1.10 -8.90 -4.17
CA PHE A 103 -0.33 -9.56 -5.22
C PHE A 103 -0.74 -9.04 -6.59
N ASP A 104 -2.04 -8.91 -6.85
CA ASP A 104 -2.54 -8.40 -8.12
C ASP A 104 -2.12 -6.95 -8.36
N TYR A 105 -2.44 -6.02 -7.44
CA TYR A 105 -2.16 -4.61 -7.71
C TYR A 105 -0.65 -4.33 -7.73
N ILE A 106 0.18 -5.01 -6.93
CA ILE A 106 1.65 -4.83 -7.02
C ILE A 106 2.15 -5.25 -8.40
N ALA A 107 1.69 -6.39 -8.93
CA ALA A 107 2.10 -6.84 -10.26
C ALA A 107 1.58 -5.92 -11.37
N ARG A 108 0.30 -5.57 -11.30
CA ARG A 108 -0.40 -4.74 -12.28
C ARG A 108 0.18 -3.33 -12.31
N ASP A 109 0.33 -2.69 -11.17
CA ASP A 109 0.81 -1.31 -11.09
C ASP A 109 2.27 -1.23 -11.50
N SER A 110 3.11 -2.21 -11.11
CA SER A 110 4.49 -2.32 -11.59
C SER A 110 4.56 -2.41 -13.12
N TYR A 111 3.66 -3.18 -13.73
CA TYR A 111 3.57 -3.30 -15.18
C TYR A 111 3.13 -1.99 -15.85
N ILE A 112 2.07 -1.36 -15.34
CA ILE A 112 1.50 -0.12 -15.91
C ILE A 112 2.45 1.08 -15.74
N THR A 113 3.14 1.18 -14.61
CA THR A 113 4.09 2.26 -14.32
C THR A 113 5.44 2.06 -15.02
N GLY A 114 5.68 0.90 -15.63
CA GLY A 114 6.94 0.58 -16.32
C GLY A 114 8.10 0.27 -15.36
N GLU A 115 7.77 -0.14 -14.15
CA GLU A 115 8.66 -0.14 -13.00
C GLU A 115 8.61 -1.51 -12.32
N PRO A 116 9.59 -2.40 -12.58
CA PRO A 116 9.45 -3.81 -12.26
C PRO A 116 9.52 -4.06 -10.75
N SER A 117 8.51 -4.77 -10.22
CA SER A 117 8.57 -5.35 -8.88
C SER A 117 9.70 -6.37 -8.80
N LYS A 118 10.47 -6.32 -7.72
CA LYS A 118 11.53 -7.30 -7.40
C LYS A 118 10.98 -8.59 -6.77
N ILE A 119 9.66 -8.68 -6.56
CA ILE A 119 9.02 -9.82 -5.92
C ILE A 119 8.53 -10.80 -6.98
N SER A 120 8.97 -12.05 -6.86
CA SER A 120 8.44 -13.16 -7.63
C SER A 120 7.18 -13.72 -6.94
N LEU A 121 6.00 -13.17 -7.28
CA LEU A 121 4.72 -13.60 -6.71
C LEU A 121 4.43 -15.09 -6.95
N THR A 122 4.75 -15.61 -8.14
CA THR A 122 4.61 -17.05 -8.46
C THR A 122 5.41 -17.93 -7.50
N ARG A 123 6.61 -17.47 -7.08
CA ARG A 123 7.45 -18.19 -6.13
C ARG A 123 6.82 -18.20 -4.74
N LEU A 124 6.26 -17.07 -4.31
CA LEU A 124 5.59 -16.93 -3.03
C LEU A 124 4.33 -17.80 -2.95
N ILE A 125 3.52 -17.82 -4.02
CA ILE A 125 2.34 -18.69 -4.12
C ILE A 125 2.74 -20.16 -4.11
N ASN A 126 3.76 -20.54 -4.88
CA ASN A 126 4.25 -21.92 -4.92
C ASN A 126 4.90 -22.38 -3.60
N SER A 127 5.35 -21.45 -2.77
CA SER A 127 5.88 -21.76 -1.45
C SER A 127 4.83 -21.78 -0.36
N ALA A 128 3.61 -21.26 -0.59
CA ALA A 128 2.55 -21.22 0.41
C ALA A 128 2.10 -22.62 0.87
N ARG A 129 1.90 -22.81 2.17
CA ARG A 129 1.34 -24.03 2.78
C ARG A 129 0.36 -23.68 3.89
N VAL A 130 -0.67 -24.49 4.06
CA VAL A 130 -1.58 -24.39 5.21
C VAL A 130 -1.04 -25.26 6.34
N ILE A 131 -0.77 -24.65 7.50
CA ILE A 131 -0.31 -25.31 8.73
C ILE A 131 -1.05 -24.66 9.88
N ASP A 132 -1.65 -25.46 10.77
CA ASP A 132 -2.45 -24.98 11.90
C ASP A 132 -3.54 -23.96 11.49
N ASP A 133 -4.18 -24.21 10.35
CA ASP A 133 -5.25 -23.36 9.78
C ASP A 133 -4.82 -21.90 9.46
N GLU A 134 -3.54 -21.69 9.14
CA GLU A 134 -2.96 -20.41 8.70
C GLU A 134 -2.00 -20.63 7.50
N ILE A 135 -1.87 -19.64 6.62
CA ILE A 135 -0.98 -19.71 5.45
C ILE A 135 0.45 -19.33 5.82
N TYR A 136 1.39 -20.25 5.57
CA TYR A 136 2.82 -20.12 5.87
C TYR A 136 3.62 -20.09 4.57
N TYR A 137 4.78 -19.44 4.59
CA TYR A 137 5.70 -19.34 3.45
C TYR A 137 7.06 -19.98 3.74
N ASP A 138 7.85 -20.29 2.71
CA ASP A 138 9.23 -20.75 2.90
C ASP A 138 10.07 -19.59 3.48
N ILE A 139 10.85 -19.84 4.54
CA ILE A 139 11.70 -18.79 5.14
C ILE A 139 12.71 -18.19 4.16
N LYS A 140 13.02 -18.84 3.05
CA LYS A 140 13.85 -18.24 2.00
C LYS A 140 13.20 -17.03 1.32
N ASP A 141 11.91 -16.83 1.49
CA ASP A 141 11.15 -15.72 0.89
C ASP A 141 11.12 -14.47 1.80
N THR A 142 11.74 -14.49 2.98
CA THR A 142 11.79 -13.34 3.90
C THR A 142 12.51 -12.10 3.35
N GLY A 143 13.39 -12.29 2.37
CA GLY A 143 14.16 -11.21 1.75
C GLY A 143 13.45 -10.44 0.64
N THR A 144 12.23 -10.83 0.26
CA THR A 144 11.49 -10.15 -0.82
C THR A 144 10.91 -8.84 -0.31
N SER A 145 11.33 -7.70 -0.88
CA SER A 145 10.81 -6.38 -0.55
C SER A 145 10.18 -5.72 -1.77
N VAL A 146 9.06 -5.02 -1.56
CA VAL A 146 8.44 -4.17 -2.59
C VAL A 146 9.15 -2.83 -2.56
N SER A 147 9.62 -2.33 -3.72
CA SER A 147 10.02 -0.93 -3.84
C SER A 147 8.78 -0.04 -3.71
N ARG A 148 8.89 1.08 -2.99
CA ARG A 148 7.77 2.01 -2.74
C ARG A 148 7.81 3.24 -3.64
N SER A 149 8.68 3.25 -4.64
CA SER A 149 8.91 4.37 -5.57
C SER A 149 7.67 4.80 -6.35
N TRP A 150 6.70 3.90 -6.54
CA TRP A 150 5.44 4.19 -7.24
C TRP A 150 4.38 4.87 -6.37
N ILE A 151 4.54 4.88 -5.04
CA ILE A 151 3.56 5.46 -4.08
C ILE A 151 3.88 6.95 -3.83
N ILE A 152 4.44 7.65 -4.82
CA ILE A 152 4.54 9.12 -4.78
C ILE A 152 3.42 9.64 -5.67
N GLU A 153 2.22 9.63 -5.11
CA GLU A 153 1.00 10.06 -5.78
C GLU A 153 1.03 11.58 -6.04
N PRO A 154 0.44 12.06 -7.15
CA PRO A 154 0.31 13.48 -7.43
C PRO A 154 -0.79 14.11 -6.53
N LYS A 155 -0.54 14.17 -5.21
CA LYS A 155 -1.47 14.63 -4.16
C LYS A 155 -2.15 15.97 -4.46
N ALA A 156 -1.45 16.88 -5.15
CA ALA A 156 -2.03 18.15 -5.58
C ALA A 156 -3.33 17.97 -6.39
N ILE A 157 -3.38 16.99 -7.29
CA ILE A 157 -4.57 16.71 -8.11
C ILE A 157 -5.68 16.12 -7.24
N GLU A 158 -5.35 15.22 -6.33
CA GLU A 158 -6.32 14.60 -5.42
C GLU A 158 -7.02 15.65 -4.56
N TYR A 159 -6.27 16.58 -3.97
CA TYR A 159 -6.85 17.69 -3.21
C TYR A 159 -7.74 18.59 -4.07
N MET A 160 -7.31 18.93 -5.29
CA MET A 160 -8.16 19.70 -6.20
C MET A 160 -9.44 18.95 -6.57
N ILE A 161 -9.38 17.63 -6.75
CA ILE A 161 -10.57 16.81 -6.97
C ILE A 161 -11.48 16.87 -5.75
N VAL A 162 -10.94 16.67 -4.55
CA VAL A 162 -11.70 16.71 -3.29
C VAL A 162 -12.36 18.07 -3.09
N ASP A 163 -11.64 19.18 -3.27
CA ASP A 163 -12.18 20.54 -3.16
C ASP A 163 -13.32 20.77 -4.16
N ALA A 164 -13.16 20.32 -5.39
CA ALA A 164 -14.23 20.41 -6.40
C ALA A 164 -15.47 19.62 -6.00
N LEU A 165 -15.31 18.42 -5.43
CA LEU A 165 -16.42 17.60 -4.98
C LEU A 165 -17.09 18.13 -3.71
N ILE A 166 -16.34 18.74 -2.77
CA ILE A 166 -16.90 19.43 -1.61
C ILE A 166 -17.81 20.57 -2.07
N LEU A 167 -17.41 21.33 -3.09
CA LEU A 167 -18.22 22.40 -3.67
C LEU A 167 -19.47 21.86 -4.39
N ALA A 168 -19.40 20.65 -4.95
CA ALA A 168 -20.52 20.00 -5.62
C ALA A 168 -21.49 19.28 -4.65
N GLU A 169 -21.02 18.88 -3.47
CA GLU A 169 -21.77 18.07 -2.50
C GLU A 169 -23.14 18.65 -2.11
N PRO A 170 -23.29 19.96 -1.81
CA PRO A 170 -24.58 20.52 -1.41
C PRO A 170 -25.69 20.29 -2.44
N PHE A 171 -25.32 20.20 -3.72
CA PHE A 171 -26.23 20.11 -4.87
C PHE A 171 -26.36 18.68 -5.41
N MET A 172 -25.26 17.92 -5.43
CA MET A 172 -25.23 16.56 -5.99
C MET A 172 -25.47 15.45 -4.96
N LYS A 173 -25.43 15.75 -3.66
CA LYS A 173 -25.64 14.79 -2.55
C LYS A 173 -24.82 13.51 -2.71
N ILE A 174 -23.55 13.66 -3.04
CA ILE A 174 -22.68 12.56 -3.48
C ILE A 174 -22.53 11.52 -2.36
N ALA A 175 -22.47 11.96 -1.10
CA ALA A 175 -22.36 11.07 0.04
C ALA A 175 -23.64 10.27 0.36
N ASP A 176 -24.81 10.71 -0.07
CA ASP A 176 -26.06 10.00 0.18
C ASP A 176 -26.26 8.86 -0.83
N ARG A 177 -25.76 9.07 -2.05
CA ARG A 177 -25.80 8.07 -3.12
C ARG A 177 -25.07 6.77 -2.78
N THR A 178 -24.12 6.78 -1.83
CA THR A 178 -23.40 5.56 -1.41
C THR A 178 -24.25 4.56 -0.64
N GLU A 179 -25.42 4.97 -0.16
CA GLU A 179 -26.32 4.11 0.61
C GLU A 179 -27.37 3.43 -0.28
N ILE A 180 -27.44 3.83 -1.55
CA ILE A 180 -28.42 3.34 -2.53
C ILE A 180 -27.64 2.60 -3.62
N PRO A 181 -27.74 1.26 -3.72
CA PRO A 181 -26.95 0.48 -4.67
C PRO A 181 -27.02 0.98 -6.12
N ASP A 182 -28.22 1.29 -6.59
CA ASP A 182 -28.45 1.76 -7.97
C ASP A 182 -27.79 3.13 -8.23
N GLU A 183 -27.79 4.04 -7.26
CA GLU A 183 -27.16 5.34 -7.41
C GLU A 183 -25.63 5.26 -7.28
N PHE A 184 -25.15 4.37 -6.40
CA PHE A 184 -23.74 4.11 -6.17
C PHE A 184 -23.09 3.43 -7.37
N LEU A 185 -23.79 2.52 -8.05
CA LEU A 185 -23.35 1.91 -9.31
C LEU A 185 -22.93 2.94 -10.36
N HIS A 186 -23.63 4.08 -10.40
CA HIS A 186 -23.36 5.17 -11.33
C HIS A 186 -22.39 6.23 -10.78
N LEU A 187 -21.92 6.08 -9.54
CA LEU A 187 -20.96 6.95 -8.90
C LEU A 187 -19.53 6.54 -9.30
N THR A 188 -19.16 6.90 -10.52
CA THR A 188 -17.85 6.60 -11.13
C THR A 188 -17.06 7.88 -11.38
N ASP A 189 -15.77 7.77 -11.72
CA ASP A 189 -14.88 8.88 -12.11
C ASP A 189 -15.47 9.78 -13.22
N CYS A 190 -16.52 9.33 -13.91
CA CYS A 190 -17.30 10.14 -14.84
C CYS A 190 -17.95 11.37 -14.18
N ILE A 191 -18.09 11.42 -12.86
CA ILE A 191 -18.65 12.58 -12.15
C ILE A 191 -17.89 13.87 -12.46
N MET A 192 -16.57 13.81 -12.68
CA MET A 192 -15.80 14.97 -13.13
C MET A 192 -16.36 15.50 -14.46
N ARG A 193 -16.61 14.60 -15.42
CA ARG A 193 -17.19 14.96 -16.72
C ARG A 193 -18.64 15.44 -16.58
N GLN A 194 -19.43 14.84 -15.68
CA GLN A 194 -20.79 15.28 -15.40
C GLN A 194 -20.81 16.73 -14.90
N ILE A 195 -19.97 17.05 -13.90
CA ILE A 195 -19.81 18.41 -13.38
C ILE A 195 -19.28 19.35 -14.47
N GLU A 196 -18.28 18.95 -15.26
CA GLU A 196 -17.76 19.74 -16.38
C GLU A 196 -18.83 20.04 -17.45
N SER A 197 -19.77 19.11 -17.67
CA SER A 197 -20.79 19.21 -18.73
C SER A 197 -22.02 20.04 -18.37
N THR A 198 -22.33 20.18 -17.07
CA THR A 198 -23.51 20.93 -16.64
C THR A 198 -23.33 22.43 -16.79
N ARG A 199 -24.45 23.15 -16.98
CA ARG A 199 -24.51 24.61 -17.04
C ARG A 199 -25.06 25.23 -15.75
N ASP A 200 -25.33 24.42 -14.75
CA ASP A 200 -25.84 24.87 -13.45
C ASP A 200 -24.87 25.91 -12.84
N PRO A 201 -25.33 27.13 -12.49
CA PRO A 201 -24.49 28.12 -11.83
C PRO A 201 -23.95 27.64 -10.48
N ASP A 202 -24.67 26.78 -9.77
CA ASP A 202 -24.28 26.31 -8.44
C ASP A 202 -23.02 25.42 -8.49
N LEU A 203 -22.82 24.72 -9.62
CA LEU A 203 -21.64 23.89 -9.86
C LEU A 203 -20.49 24.65 -10.55
N ALA A 204 -20.62 25.96 -10.78
CA ALA A 204 -19.57 26.77 -11.41
C ALA A 204 -18.24 26.78 -10.62
N PRO A 205 -18.23 26.86 -9.28
CA PRO A 205 -16.98 26.79 -8.51
C PRO A 205 -16.25 25.46 -8.68
N ALA A 206 -16.95 24.33 -8.63
CA ALA A 206 -16.39 23.00 -8.85
C ALA A 206 -15.80 22.86 -10.27
N ARG A 207 -16.54 23.34 -11.29
CA ARG A 207 -16.04 23.38 -12.69
C ARG A 207 -14.76 24.20 -12.83
N ALA A 208 -14.65 25.32 -12.12
CA ALA A 208 -13.46 26.17 -12.17
C ALA A 208 -12.21 25.43 -11.68
N ILE A 209 -12.32 24.63 -10.61
CA ILE A 209 -11.22 23.81 -10.11
C ILE A 209 -10.85 22.71 -11.13
N PHE A 210 -11.82 21.98 -11.68
CA PHE A 210 -11.52 20.97 -12.70
C PHE A 210 -10.87 21.58 -13.95
N ARG A 211 -11.30 22.78 -14.38
CA ARG A 211 -10.63 23.51 -15.48
C ARG A 211 -9.15 23.77 -15.17
N ARG A 212 -8.81 24.15 -13.93
CA ARG A 212 -7.41 24.34 -13.51
C ARG A 212 -6.60 23.04 -13.63
N ILE A 213 -7.18 21.90 -13.25
CA ILE A 213 -6.54 20.58 -13.47
C ILE A 213 -6.25 20.35 -14.96
N ARG A 214 -7.21 20.63 -15.85
CA ARG A 214 -7.06 20.46 -17.31
C ARG A 214 -5.94 21.30 -17.91
N VAL A 215 -5.78 22.54 -17.46
CA VAL A 215 -4.72 23.45 -17.92
C VAL A 215 -3.43 23.34 -17.12
N ARG A 216 -3.34 22.34 -16.22
CA ARG A 216 -2.19 22.08 -15.34
C ARG A 216 -1.84 23.25 -14.41
N ASP A 217 -2.83 24.10 -14.10
CA ASP A 217 -2.73 25.09 -13.03
C ASP A 217 -2.97 24.42 -11.67
N LEU A 218 -2.02 23.58 -11.27
CA LEU A 218 -2.13 22.75 -10.09
C LEU A 218 -1.69 23.47 -8.81
N TYR A 219 -2.21 23.00 -7.67
CA TYR A 219 -1.64 23.30 -6.36
C TYR A 219 -0.13 23.02 -6.35
N LYS A 220 0.63 23.92 -5.73
CA LYS A 220 2.09 23.86 -5.74
C LYS A 220 2.59 23.07 -4.53
N PHE A 221 3.44 22.09 -4.78
CA PHE A 221 4.25 21.44 -3.75
C PHE A 221 5.34 22.39 -3.25
N VAL A 222 5.75 22.28 -1.98
CA VAL A 222 6.81 23.13 -1.40
C VAL A 222 7.84 22.40 -0.58
N ASP A 223 7.43 21.52 0.33
CA ASP A 223 8.39 20.81 1.17
C ASP A 223 7.78 19.53 1.74
N SER A 224 8.63 18.55 2.00
CA SER A 224 8.26 17.26 2.58
C SER A 224 9.37 16.76 3.50
N GLY A 225 9.02 15.84 4.40
CA GLY A 225 10.01 15.16 5.23
C GLY A 225 9.81 15.48 6.69
N VAL A 226 9.36 14.45 7.42
CA VAL A 226 9.27 14.45 8.86
C VAL A 226 9.80 13.11 9.35
N GLU A 227 10.71 13.17 10.31
CA GLU A 227 11.18 11.99 11.02
C GLU A 227 10.04 11.38 11.83
N TRP A 228 9.93 10.05 11.79
CA TRP A 228 8.83 9.32 12.42
C TRP A 228 8.70 9.65 13.91
N GLU A 229 9.82 9.79 14.61
CA GLU A 229 9.93 10.09 16.03
C GLU A 229 9.34 11.47 16.36
N ARG A 230 9.38 12.41 15.42
CA ARG A 230 8.92 13.80 15.59
C ARG A 230 7.52 14.05 15.04
N ARG A 231 6.87 13.03 14.46
CA ARG A 231 5.55 13.15 13.79
C ARG A 231 4.48 13.85 14.62
N ASN A 232 4.40 13.59 15.93
CA ASN A 232 3.38 14.18 16.80
C ASN A 232 3.66 15.67 17.01
N VAL A 233 4.91 16.02 17.29
CA VAL A 233 5.35 17.42 17.43
C VAL A 233 5.11 18.20 16.14
N PHE A 234 5.40 17.61 14.98
CA PHE A 234 5.10 18.22 13.69
C PHE A 234 3.60 18.39 13.47
N ARG A 235 2.78 17.37 13.78
CA ARG A 235 1.32 17.44 13.65
C ARG A 235 0.71 18.54 14.51
N GLU A 236 1.22 18.73 15.72
CA GLU A 236 0.74 19.77 16.64
C GLU A 236 1.22 21.17 16.27
N ARG A 237 2.44 21.29 15.71
CA ARG A 237 3.08 22.59 15.49
C ARG A 237 2.96 23.12 14.07
N ILE A 238 2.94 22.25 13.06
CA ILE A 238 2.78 22.63 11.67
C ILE A 238 1.29 22.62 11.36
N THR A 239 0.63 23.76 11.61
CA THR A 239 -0.78 23.95 11.25
C THR A 239 -0.92 25.04 10.20
N ARG A 240 -2.01 25.02 9.46
CA ARG A 240 -2.28 26.00 8.40
C ARG A 240 -2.31 27.44 8.93
N GLU A 241 -2.88 27.63 10.12
CA GLU A 241 -2.99 28.94 10.78
C GLU A 241 -1.61 29.50 11.12
N ARG A 242 -0.75 28.69 11.74
CA ARG A 242 0.60 29.10 12.14
C ARG A 242 1.48 29.40 10.95
N ILE A 243 1.34 28.63 9.86
CA ILE A 243 2.08 28.86 8.61
C ILE A 243 1.71 30.23 8.03
N VAL A 244 0.42 30.55 7.94
CA VAL A 244 -0.06 31.85 7.42
C VAL A 244 0.37 33.00 8.32
N GLU A 245 0.26 32.82 9.65
CA GLU A 245 0.69 33.82 10.62
C GLU A 245 2.19 34.18 10.46
N GLU A 246 3.05 33.17 10.43
CA GLU A 246 4.50 33.38 10.29
C GLU A 246 4.87 33.94 8.92
N ALA A 247 4.17 33.56 7.85
CA ALA A 247 4.39 34.13 6.53
C ALA A 247 4.09 35.63 6.46
N ARG A 248 2.98 36.05 7.07
CA ARG A 248 2.60 37.47 7.16
C ARG A 248 3.62 38.26 7.98
N LYS A 249 4.10 37.70 9.11
CA LYS A 249 5.18 38.31 9.92
C LYS A 249 6.46 38.52 9.09
N LEU A 250 6.88 37.51 8.33
CA LEU A 250 8.08 37.60 7.51
C LEU A 250 7.95 38.61 6.37
N ALA A 251 6.81 38.67 5.69
CA ALA A 251 6.57 39.65 4.63
C ALA A 251 6.61 41.08 5.16
N ALA A 252 6.01 41.32 6.34
CA ALA A 252 6.07 42.61 7.02
C ALA A 252 7.51 43.01 7.41
N GLN A 253 8.33 42.06 7.86
CA GLN A 253 9.74 42.29 8.22
C GLN A 253 10.63 42.53 7.01
N ALA A 254 10.39 41.81 5.91
CA ALA A 254 11.24 41.84 4.72
C ALA A 254 10.98 43.06 3.81
N ARG A 255 9.95 43.88 4.10
CA ARG A 255 9.52 45.03 3.26
C ARG A 255 9.41 44.65 1.77
N THR A 256 8.90 43.46 1.50
CA THR A 256 8.71 42.96 0.15
C THR A 256 7.42 43.50 -0.44
N ASP A 257 7.39 43.80 -1.74
CA ASP A 257 6.17 44.16 -2.50
C ASP A 257 5.21 42.98 -2.72
N ILE A 258 5.35 41.90 -1.94
CA ILE A 258 4.51 40.71 -2.04
C ILE A 258 3.21 40.98 -1.28
N ASP A 259 2.12 41.13 -2.01
CA ASP A 259 0.78 41.20 -1.42
C ASP A 259 0.36 39.83 -0.89
N LEU A 260 0.23 39.72 0.43
CA LEU A 260 -0.25 38.53 1.14
C LEU A 260 -1.66 38.74 1.75
N THR A 261 -2.37 39.80 1.36
CA THR A 261 -3.70 40.10 1.92
C THR A 261 -4.71 38.99 1.63
N GLU A 262 -4.59 38.35 0.47
CA GLU A 262 -5.43 37.22 0.04
C GLU A 262 -5.01 35.86 0.64
N LEU A 263 -3.84 35.76 1.28
CA LEU A 263 -3.36 34.49 1.85
C LEU A 263 -4.14 34.16 3.13
N THR A 264 -5.01 33.15 3.07
CA THR A 264 -5.80 32.67 4.21
C THR A 264 -5.38 31.25 4.61
N PRO A 265 -5.78 30.76 5.80
CA PRO A 265 -5.56 29.35 6.17
C PRO A 265 -6.16 28.35 5.17
N ASP A 266 -7.22 28.71 4.45
CA ASP A 266 -7.83 27.84 3.43
C ASP A 266 -7.03 27.82 2.11
N SER A 267 -6.09 28.75 1.94
CA SER A 267 -5.08 28.68 0.86
C SER A 267 -3.98 27.65 1.16
N VAL A 268 -4.04 26.99 2.32
CA VAL A 268 -2.95 26.19 2.92
C VAL A 268 -3.47 24.80 3.32
N ILE A 269 -3.10 23.78 2.55
CA ILE A 269 -3.29 22.35 2.82
C ILE A 269 -2.06 21.76 3.54
N VAL A 270 -2.25 21.26 4.76
CA VAL A 270 -1.22 20.52 5.50
C VAL A 270 -1.59 19.04 5.50
N ASP A 271 -0.83 18.23 4.76
CA ASP A 271 -1.00 16.78 4.74
C ASP A 271 -0.10 16.11 5.78
N HIS A 272 -0.65 15.11 6.47
CA HIS A 272 0.09 14.22 7.36
C HIS A 272 -0.02 12.77 6.89
N ALA A 273 0.16 12.53 5.60
CA ALA A 273 0.12 11.20 5.01
C ALA A 273 1.09 10.23 5.69
N LEU A 274 0.66 8.98 5.89
CA LEU A 274 1.45 7.96 6.56
C LEU A 274 1.91 6.90 5.55
N LEU A 275 3.19 6.92 5.18
CA LEU A 275 3.71 5.91 4.24
C LEU A 275 4.13 4.61 4.96
N HIS A 276 3.25 3.62 5.11
CA HIS A 276 3.56 2.39 5.88
C HIS A 276 3.46 1.03 5.20
N TYR A 277 4.13 0.01 5.74
CA TYR A 277 4.16 -1.37 5.18
C TYR A 277 2.87 -2.15 5.51
N GLY A 278 1.70 -1.54 5.34
CA GLY A 278 0.40 -2.16 5.64
C GLY A 278 0.02 -2.23 7.14
N MET A 279 0.99 -2.16 8.06
CA MET A 279 0.74 -2.28 9.51
C MET A 279 1.22 -1.09 10.35
N LYS A 280 1.05 0.14 9.85
CA LYS A 280 1.52 1.38 10.51
C LYS A 280 3.01 1.29 10.88
N ASP A 281 3.36 1.44 12.15
CA ASP A 281 4.74 1.39 12.66
C ASP A 281 5.28 -0.03 12.88
N LYS A 282 4.46 -1.06 12.66
CA LYS A 282 4.85 -2.45 12.85
C LYS A 282 5.44 -3.04 11.58
N ASN A 283 6.45 -3.89 11.75
CA ASN A 283 6.97 -4.71 10.66
C ASN A 283 6.03 -5.90 10.38
N PRO A 284 5.36 -5.96 9.21
CA PRO A 284 4.43 -7.04 8.90
C PRO A 284 5.07 -8.42 8.89
N LEU A 285 6.37 -8.53 8.55
CA LEU A 285 7.08 -9.82 8.50
C LEU A 285 7.09 -10.57 9.84
N VAL A 286 7.00 -9.85 10.97
CA VAL A 286 6.94 -10.46 12.32
C VAL A 286 5.63 -11.23 12.54
N PHE A 287 4.59 -10.87 11.78
CA PHE A 287 3.26 -11.49 11.82
C PHE A 287 3.07 -12.54 10.72
N VAL A 288 4.10 -12.79 9.90
CA VAL A 288 4.11 -13.86 8.91
C VAL A 288 4.70 -15.12 9.53
N ARG A 289 4.07 -16.26 9.24
CA ARG A 289 4.56 -17.58 9.63
C ARG A 289 5.38 -18.20 8.52
N PHE A 290 6.46 -18.84 8.91
CA PHE A 290 7.36 -19.50 7.98
C PHE A 290 7.56 -20.98 8.33
N TYR A 291 7.80 -21.78 7.30
CA TYR A 291 8.30 -23.15 7.42
C TYR A 291 9.66 -23.28 6.72
N SER A 292 10.39 -24.34 7.04
CA SER A 292 11.71 -24.63 6.48
C SER A 292 11.64 -25.90 5.67
N LYS A 293 12.43 -26.00 4.60
CA LYS A 293 12.54 -27.26 3.83
C LYS A 293 13.04 -28.44 4.67
N ARG A 294 13.62 -28.19 5.85
CA ARG A 294 14.01 -29.25 6.80
C ARG A 294 12.84 -29.77 7.61
N ASN A 295 11.83 -28.93 7.85
CA ASN A 295 10.64 -29.31 8.57
C ASN A 295 9.44 -28.53 8.01
N PHE A 296 8.73 -29.19 7.09
CA PHE A 296 7.62 -28.60 6.35
C PHE A 296 6.38 -28.32 7.20
N ASN A 297 6.24 -28.96 8.37
CA ASN A 297 5.02 -28.90 9.19
C ASN A 297 5.23 -28.16 10.51
N LYS A 298 6.36 -27.47 10.70
CA LYS A 298 6.65 -26.72 11.92
C LYS A 298 6.66 -25.22 11.65
N ALA A 299 5.83 -24.51 12.39
CA ALA A 299 5.80 -23.06 12.43
C ALA A 299 7.07 -22.48 13.03
N SER A 300 7.57 -21.40 12.43
CA SER A 300 8.45 -20.47 13.10
C SER A 300 8.11 -19.03 12.74
N ARG A 301 8.55 -18.10 13.59
CA ARG A 301 8.54 -16.67 13.31
C ARG A 301 9.97 -16.25 13.00
N VAL A 302 10.10 -15.27 12.11
CA VAL A 302 11.39 -14.60 11.91
C VAL A 302 11.74 -13.77 13.13
N GLN A 303 13.00 -13.84 13.52
CA GLN A 303 13.60 -12.98 14.52
C GLN A 303 14.48 -11.93 13.85
N LYS A 304 14.87 -10.91 14.63
CA LYS A 304 15.84 -9.92 14.18
C LYS A 304 17.14 -10.64 13.79
N GLY A 305 17.55 -10.50 12.53
CA GLY A 305 18.69 -11.20 11.93
C GLY A 305 18.32 -12.30 10.93
N ASP A 306 17.08 -12.80 10.93
CA ASP A 306 16.60 -13.76 9.91
C ASP A 306 16.17 -13.08 8.60
N TYR A 307 16.07 -11.75 8.61
CA TYR A 307 15.74 -10.91 7.46
C TYR A 307 16.79 -9.81 7.29
N LEU A 308 16.86 -9.22 6.08
CA LEU A 308 17.91 -8.26 5.72
C LEU A 308 18.03 -7.11 6.72
N MET A 309 19.27 -6.81 7.13
CA MET A 309 19.62 -5.68 8.00
C MET A 309 19.44 -4.30 7.33
N LEU A 310 19.25 -4.25 6.01
CA LEU A 310 19.00 -3.03 5.23
C LEU A 310 17.53 -2.57 5.25
N MET A 311 16.71 -3.13 6.14
CA MET A 311 15.33 -2.67 6.33
C MET A 311 15.29 -1.27 6.94
N PRO A 312 14.32 -0.42 6.56
CA PRO A 312 14.15 0.89 7.19
C PRO A 312 13.99 0.75 8.71
N PRO A 313 14.64 1.59 9.53
CA PRO A 313 14.43 1.59 10.99
C PRO A 313 13.01 2.06 11.34
N THR A 314 12.41 2.85 10.46
CA THR A 314 11.06 3.39 10.57
C THR A 314 10.27 3.04 9.31
N PHE A 315 9.08 2.49 9.53
CA PHE A 315 8.21 2.03 8.45
C PHE A 315 7.18 3.08 8.07
N ALA A 316 7.44 4.37 8.31
CA ALA A 316 6.47 5.44 8.13
C ALA A 316 7.13 6.80 7.86
N VAL A 317 6.65 7.51 6.84
CA VAL A 317 7.10 8.87 6.46
C VAL A 317 5.89 9.79 6.38
N VAL A 318 6.06 11.05 6.81
CA VAL A 318 5.05 12.10 6.67
C VAL A 318 5.45 13.12 5.60
N THR A 319 4.54 13.38 4.66
CA THR A 319 4.73 14.28 3.51
C THR A 319 3.82 15.49 3.67
N LEU A 320 4.39 16.70 3.51
CA LEU A 320 3.67 17.98 3.59
C LEU A 320 3.59 18.59 2.17
N TYR A 321 2.67 19.53 1.90
CA TYR A 321 2.54 20.24 0.62
C TYR A 321 2.31 21.74 0.90
N LEU A 322 2.72 22.68 0.00
CA LEU A 322 2.12 24.05 -0.27
C LEU A 322 3.03 25.20 -0.78
N GLY A 323 2.74 25.76 -1.96
CA GLY A 323 3.27 27.00 -2.60
C GLY A 323 3.26 28.31 -1.80
N LEU A 324 3.98 29.33 -2.33
CA LEU A 324 4.23 30.74 -1.87
C LEU A 324 4.63 30.97 -0.39
N VAL A 325 4.36 30.02 0.51
CA VAL A 325 4.48 30.15 1.97
C VAL A 325 5.64 29.31 2.53
N GLN A 326 6.60 28.95 1.67
CA GLN A 326 7.78 28.20 2.08
C GLN A 326 8.55 28.90 3.20
N ALA A 327 8.57 30.24 3.19
CA ALA A 327 9.19 31.04 4.24
C ALA A 327 8.47 30.88 5.59
N GLY A 328 7.13 30.95 5.61
CA GLY A 328 6.31 30.74 6.80
C GLY A 328 6.48 29.32 7.37
N TYR A 329 6.40 28.29 6.52
CA TYR A 329 6.66 26.90 6.94
C TYR A 329 8.06 26.73 7.55
N ARG A 330 9.11 27.25 6.89
CA ARG A 330 10.49 27.18 7.39
C ARG A 330 10.65 27.93 8.72
N ALA A 331 9.96 29.05 8.92
CA ALA A 331 9.95 29.75 10.20
C ALA A 331 9.29 28.91 11.30
N VAL A 332 8.11 28.34 11.06
CA VAL A 332 7.46 27.45 12.04
C VAL A 332 8.36 26.24 12.34
N ARG A 333 8.98 25.62 11.33
CA ARG A 333 9.91 24.49 11.51
C ARG A 333 11.10 24.85 12.40
N LYS A 334 11.69 26.06 12.27
CA LYS A 334 12.78 26.52 13.14
C LYS A 334 12.37 26.67 14.60
N THR A 335 11.07 26.83 14.90
CA THR A 335 10.57 26.86 16.29
C THR A 335 10.46 25.48 16.91
N ILE A 336 10.63 24.40 16.13
CA ILE A 336 10.61 23.03 16.62
C ILE A 336 12.03 22.68 17.08
N PRO A 337 12.26 22.40 18.38
CA PRO A 337 13.58 22.01 18.86
C PRO A 337 14.13 20.81 18.09
N ASP A 338 15.43 20.83 17.77
CA ASP A 338 16.11 19.73 17.08
C ASP A 338 16.27 18.49 17.96
N ALA A 339 16.31 18.66 19.27
CA ALA A 339 16.35 17.57 20.22
C ALA A 339 14.93 17.15 20.62
N LEU A 340 14.56 15.90 20.34
CA LEU A 340 13.77 15.17 21.33
C LEU A 340 14.66 15.07 22.56
N THR A 341 14.25 15.65 23.68
CA THR A 341 14.79 15.31 25.00
C THR A 341 14.36 13.89 25.32
N THR A 342 14.81 12.91 24.54
CA THR A 342 15.02 11.57 25.05
C THR A 342 16.11 11.72 26.09
N THR A 343 15.70 11.77 27.35
CA THR A 343 16.47 11.12 28.41
C THR A 343 16.70 9.69 27.96
N ILE A 344 17.73 9.48 27.12
CA ILE A 344 18.50 8.26 27.22
C ILE A 344 19.07 8.38 28.62
N GLU A 345 18.46 7.70 29.60
CA GLU A 345 19.16 7.45 30.83
C GLU A 345 20.53 6.89 30.41
N PRO A 346 21.65 7.57 30.74
CA PRO A 346 22.93 6.94 30.55
C PRO A 346 22.85 5.64 31.32
N LEU A 347 23.04 4.52 30.61
CA LEU A 347 23.03 3.19 31.18
C LEU A 347 23.88 3.26 32.46
N SER A 348 23.22 3.22 33.61
CA SER A 348 23.88 3.36 34.89
C SER A 348 24.78 2.15 35.00
N THR A 349 26.08 2.36 34.78
CA THR A 349 27.10 1.34 35.00
C THR A 349 27.01 0.92 36.47
N PRO A 350 26.63 -0.33 36.78
CA PRO A 350 26.74 -0.82 38.13
C PRO A 350 28.22 -0.99 38.41
N THR A 351 28.77 -0.10 39.24
CA THR A 351 30.11 -0.27 39.79
C THR A 351 30.08 -1.45 40.74
N ARG A 352 30.42 -2.66 40.27
CA ARG A 352 30.86 -3.76 41.15
C ARG A 352 31.65 -4.83 40.40
N GLY A 353 32.90 -4.98 40.84
CA GLY A 353 33.68 -6.21 40.96
C GLY A 353 33.61 -7.27 39.86
N HIS A 354 34.75 -7.49 39.22
CA HIS A 354 35.18 -8.69 38.50
C HIS A 354 34.25 -9.92 38.52
N SER A 355 33.73 -10.27 37.34
CA SER A 355 33.97 -11.59 36.72
C SER A 355 33.65 -11.48 35.22
N ARG A 356 34.65 -11.74 34.37
CA ARG A 356 34.48 -11.80 32.92
C ARG A 356 33.78 -13.12 32.58
N ASN A 357 32.46 -13.07 32.36
CA ASN A 357 31.79 -14.03 31.50
C ASN A 357 31.36 -13.28 30.24
N PRO A 358 31.83 -13.67 29.04
CA PRO A 358 31.38 -13.06 27.80
C PRO A 358 30.01 -13.66 27.48
N THR A 359 28.92 -12.99 27.87
CA THR A 359 27.63 -13.23 27.21
C THR A 359 27.69 -12.55 25.85
N SER A 360 28.00 -13.36 24.83
CA SER A 360 27.81 -12.98 23.44
C SER A 360 26.36 -12.50 23.24
N SER A 361 26.18 -11.26 22.79
CA SER A 361 24.94 -10.88 22.13
C SER A 361 24.80 -11.75 20.88
N SER A 362 24.00 -12.82 20.96
CA SER A 362 23.96 -13.82 19.91
C SER A 362 23.33 -13.22 18.65
N ILE A 363 24.06 -13.37 17.54
CA ILE A 363 23.50 -13.23 16.20
C ILE A 363 22.53 -14.39 16.05
N ALA A 364 21.22 -14.09 16.07
CA ALA A 364 20.09 -14.99 15.81
C ALA A 364 20.30 -16.46 16.25
N GLU A 365 20.05 -16.76 17.53
CA GLU A 365 19.84 -18.14 18.02
C GLU A 365 18.42 -18.65 17.67
N ASN A 366 17.98 -18.43 16.42
CA ASN A 366 16.74 -19.01 15.96
C ASN A 366 16.99 -20.49 15.63
N SER A 367 16.63 -21.38 16.57
CA SER A 367 16.72 -22.85 16.43
C SER A 367 16.19 -23.42 15.09
N PHE A 368 15.40 -22.64 14.35
CA PHE A 368 14.87 -22.94 13.05
C PHE A 368 15.83 -22.67 11.87
N THR A 369 16.62 -21.59 11.92
CA THR A 369 17.64 -21.26 10.91
C THR A 369 19.00 -21.85 11.29
N THR A 370 19.24 -22.12 12.57
CA THR A 370 20.46 -22.75 13.06
C THR A 370 20.62 -24.17 12.52
N VAL A 371 21.80 -24.48 12.00
CA VAL A 371 22.22 -25.84 11.65
C VAL A 371 22.85 -26.55 12.85
N PRO A 372 22.64 -27.86 13.02
CA PRO A 372 23.49 -28.66 13.89
C PRO A 372 24.97 -28.50 13.54
N LEU A 373 25.86 -28.51 14.53
CA LEU A 373 27.31 -28.38 14.34
C LEU A 373 27.91 -29.43 13.38
N ASN A 374 27.26 -30.58 13.24
CA ASN A 374 27.66 -31.67 12.34
C ASN A 374 27.04 -31.56 10.92
N TYR A 375 26.33 -30.47 10.60
CA TYR A 375 25.79 -30.26 9.27
C TYR A 375 26.88 -29.79 8.31
N ALA A 376 27.26 -30.66 7.37
CA ALA A 376 28.13 -30.32 6.26
C ALA A 376 27.28 -30.07 4.98
N PRO A 377 27.21 -28.83 4.46
CA PRO A 377 26.53 -28.60 3.19
C PRO A 377 27.30 -29.29 2.06
N THR A 378 26.61 -30.10 1.26
CA THR A 378 27.18 -30.67 0.05
C THR A 378 27.37 -29.57 -0.99
N THR A 379 28.61 -29.34 -1.42
CA THR A 379 28.90 -28.49 -2.58
C THR A 379 28.16 -29.10 -3.78
N PRO A 380 27.33 -28.33 -4.53
CA PRO A 380 26.72 -28.83 -5.75
C PRO A 380 27.82 -29.37 -6.66
N GLY A 381 27.76 -30.67 -6.96
CA GLY A 381 28.74 -31.31 -7.82
C GLY A 381 28.81 -30.56 -9.14
N ARG A 382 30.01 -30.18 -9.56
CA ARG A 382 30.27 -29.57 -10.87
C ARG A 382 29.75 -30.58 -11.90
N ARG A 383 28.56 -30.38 -12.47
CA ARG A 383 28.14 -31.11 -13.68
C ARG A 383 29.15 -30.73 -14.76
N ARG A 384 30.17 -31.56 -14.93
CA ARG A 384 30.93 -31.62 -16.18
C ARG A 384 29.98 -32.22 -17.19
N GLU A 385 29.27 -31.37 -17.92
CA GLU A 385 28.75 -31.77 -19.22
C GLU A 385 29.95 -32.07 -20.11
N THR A 386 30.26 -33.36 -20.23
CA THR A 386 31.25 -33.85 -21.17
C THR A 386 30.63 -33.81 -22.56
N VAL A 387 30.59 -32.64 -23.19
CA VAL A 387 30.39 -32.51 -24.63
C VAL A 387 31.74 -32.81 -25.30
N LYS A 388 31.94 -34.07 -25.74
CA LYS A 388 32.76 -34.49 -26.90
C LYS A 388 33.13 -35.98 -26.85
N ARG A 389 32.41 -36.81 -27.63
CA ARG A 389 32.92 -37.67 -28.72
C ARG A 389 31.86 -38.70 -29.11
N ALA A 390 31.14 -38.39 -30.18
CA ALA A 390 30.47 -39.37 -31.03
C ALA A 390 30.58 -38.83 -32.46
N LEU A 391 31.80 -38.84 -32.99
CA LEU A 391 32.16 -38.65 -34.41
C LEU A 391 33.50 -39.38 -34.59
N GLU A 392 33.59 -40.18 -35.66
CA GLU A 392 34.40 -41.41 -35.84
C GLU A 392 33.66 -42.61 -35.22
N GLU A 393 32.91 -43.47 -35.92
CA GLU A 393 32.79 -43.78 -37.35
C GLU A 393 31.40 -44.42 -37.61
N GLY A 394 30.82 -44.16 -38.79
CA GLY A 394 29.88 -45.10 -39.44
C GLY A 394 28.40 -44.68 -39.59
N GLY A 395 28.05 -44.16 -40.77
CA GLY A 395 26.81 -44.54 -41.48
C GLY A 395 25.53 -43.70 -41.27
N SER A 396 25.20 -42.92 -42.33
CA SER A 396 23.88 -42.61 -42.96
C SER A 396 22.59 -43.16 -42.28
N VAL A 397 21.42 -42.50 -42.18
CA VAL A 397 20.58 -41.73 -43.15
C VAL A 397 19.41 -41.05 -42.37
N GLY A 398 18.94 -39.87 -42.84
CA GLY A 398 17.52 -39.42 -42.79
C GLY A 398 17.21 -38.25 -41.84
N SER A 399 17.18 -36.98 -42.28
CA SER A 399 16.00 -36.21 -42.81
C SER A 399 14.88 -36.09 -41.75
N LEU A 400 14.44 -34.93 -41.23
CA LEU A 400 14.00 -33.67 -41.87
C LEU A 400 13.91 -32.51 -40.85
N GLU A 401 14.30 -31.33 -41.34
CA GLU A 401 14.06 -29.91 -41.03
C GLU A 401 13.19 -29.44 -39.84
N GLU A 402 13.76 -28.54 -39.03
CA GLU A 402 13.10 -27.43 -38.31
C GLU A 402 13.18 -26.16 -39.17
N ASP A 403 12.06 -25.46 -39.36
CA ASP A 403 11.95 -24.17 -40.07
C ASP A 403 12.07 -23.00 -39.07
N GLU A 404 13.25 -22.35 -39.05
CA GLU A 404 13.49 -21.08 -38.37
C GLU A 404 12.95 -19.91 -39.21
N ARG A 405 12.03 -19.12 -38.64
CA ARG A 405 11.69 -17.78 -39.14
C ARG A 405 12.30 -16.70 -38.28
N GLN A 406 13.23 -15.94 -38.86
CA GLN A 406 13.52 -14.54 -38.51
C GLN A 406 13.91 -13.73 -39.77
N PRO A 407 13.83 -12.39 -39.70
CA PRO A 407 13.05 -11.59 -40.65
C PRO A 407 13.85 -10.98 -41.79
N LYS A 408 13.19 -10.65 -42.91
CA LYS A 408 13.72 -9.76 -43.94
C LYS A 408 12.87 -8.50 -44.08
N ARG A 409 13.48 -7.37 -43.73
CA ARG A 409 13.18 -6.06 -44.33
C ARG A 409 13.51 -6.10 -45.82
N ARG A 410 12.62 -5.59 -46.67
CA ARG A 410 13.00 -4.85 -47.87
C ARG A 410 11.92 -3.85 -48.25
N ALA A 411 12.36 -2.63 -48.53
CA ALA A 411 11.59 -1.55 -49.11
C ALA A 411 11.15 -1.88 -50.53
N LYS A 412 9.92 -1.47 -50.86
CA LYS A 412 9.62 -0.52 -51.93
C LYS A 412 8.29 0.14 -51.64
#